data_AF-A0A971A221-F1
#
_entry.id   AF-A0A971A221-F1
#
_cell.length_a   1.000
_cell.length_b   1.000
_cell.length_c   1.000
_cell.angle_alpha   90.00
_cell.angle_beta   90.00
_cell.angle_gamma   90.00
#
_symmetry.space_group_name_H-M   'P 1'
#
loop_
_entity.id
_entity.type
_entity.pdbx_description
1 polymer ?
#
loop_
_entity_poly.entity_id
_entity_poly.type
_entity_poly.pdbx_seq_one_letter_code
_entity_poly.pdbx_strand_id
1 'polypeptide(L)'
;MATWKIEWKNVGPERADGTLVVEAQNLVKAKVHAVRACRRYLPSGSIYLEAEGHYRYLIIHDMDECGEVQLTCFTARPGGPSQRPQIQESEALR
;
A
#
# COMPACT_ATOMS: atom_id res chain seq x y z
N MET A 1 1.10 13.43 -11.85
CA MET A 1 1.47 12.51 -10.75
C MET A 1 0.19 11.92 -10.19
N ALA A 2 0.23 10.69 -9.71
CA ALA A 2 -0.91 9.99 -9.14
C ALA A 2 -0.75 9.91 -7.61
N THR A 3 -1.86 9.93 -6.89
CA THR A 3 -1.86 9.70 -5.44
C THR A 3 -1.92 8.20 -5.16
N TRP A 4 -0.99 7.71 -4.36
CA TRP A 4 -0.88 6.32 -3.96
C TRP A 4 -1.03 6.19 -2.44
N LYS A 5 -1.87 5.26 -2.01
CA LYS A 5 -1.88 4.75 -0.64
C LYS A 5 -1.04 3.49 -0.58
N ILE A 6 -0.19 3.45 0.43
CA ILE A 6 0.72 2.37 0.74
C ILE A 6 0.32 1.88 2.12
N GLU A 7 -0.10 0.63 2.21
CA GLU A 7 -0.46 -0.01 3.47
C GLU A 7 0.52 -1.15 3.68
N TRP A 8 1.07 -1.28 4.88
CA TRP A 8 1.89 -2.42 5.25
C TRP A 8 1.32 -3.09 6.49
N LYS A 9 1.51 -4.41 6.56
CA LYS A 9 1.05 -5.22 7.67
C LYS A 9 2.11 -6.23 8.11
N ASN A 10 2.14 -6.50 9.41
CA ASN A 10 3.04 -7.45 10.06
C ASN A 10 4.52 -7.21 9.71
N VAL A 11 4.96 -5.96 9.59
CA VAL A 11 6.33 -5.65 9.16
C VAL A 11 7.33 -5.83 10.30
N GLY A 12 8.30 -6.72 10.08
CA GLY A 12 9.43 -6.92 10.99
C GLY A 12 9.06 -7.58 12.33
N PRO A 13 9.99 -7.63 13.30
CA PRO A 13 9.85 -8.41 14.53
C PRO A 13 8.72 -7.91 15.44
N GLU A 14 8.43 -6.61 15.41
CA GLU A 14 7.34 -5.99 16.19
C GLU A 14 5.99 -6.07 15.47
N ARG A 15 5.94 -6.70 14.29
CA ARG A 15 4.73 -6.82 13.45
C ARG A 15 4.04 -5.48 13.25
N ALA A 16 4.82 -4.48 12.82
CA ALA A 16 4.30 -3.14 12.65
C ALA A 16 3.32 -3.06 11.48
N ASP A 17 2.19 -2.41 11.73
CA ASP A 17 1.21 -2.05 10.71
C ASP A 17 1.27 -0.54 10.45
N GLY A 18 0.88 -0.12 9.25
CA GLY A 18 0.82 1.31 8.98
C GLY A 18 0.33 1.67 7.59
N THR A 19 0.19 2.97 7.39
CA THR A 19 -0.29 3.54 6.14
C THR A 19 0.47 4.82 5.82
N LEU A 20 0.78 5.02 4.54
CA LEU A 20 1.39 6.23 4.01
C LEU A 20 0.69 6.61 2.70
N VAL A 21 0.41 7.90 2.53
CA VAL A 21 -0.09 8.45 1.26
C VAL A 21 1.01 9.28 0.63
N VAL A 22 1.31 9.02 -0.65
CA VAL A 22 2.36 9.72 -1.40
C VAL A 22 1.88 10.10 -2.79
N GLU A 23 2.49 11.15 -3.36
CA GLU A 23 2.42 11.38 -4.79
C GLU A 23 3.57 10.65 -5.49
N ALA A 24 3.24 9.83 -6.48
CA ALA A 24 4.23 9.12 -7.28
C ALA A 24 3.83 9.13 -8.76
N GLN A 25 4.83 9.15 -9.64
CA GLN A 25 4.61 9.18 -11.09
C GLN A 25 4.00 7.88 -11.61
N ASN A 26 4.38 6.74 -11.03
CA ASN A 26 3.98 5.41 -11.44
C ASN A 26 4.17 4.41 -10.28
N LEU A 27 3.76 3.14 -10.52
CA LEU A 27 3.88 2.05 -9.56
C LEU A 27 5.33 1.83 -9.09
N VAL A 28 6.32 1.94 -9.98
CA VAL A 28 7.73 1.72 -9.63
C VAL A 28 8.18 2.73 -8.57
N LYS A 29 7.82 4.00 -8.73
CA LYS A 29 8.11 5.03 -7.72
C LYS A 29 7.32 4.81 -6.43
N ALA A 30 6.06 4.37 -6.52
CA ALA A 30 5.27 4.01 -5.33
C ALA A 30 5.91 2.86 -4.53
N LYS A 31 6.43 1.81 -5.20
CA LYS A 31 7.20 0.72 -4.55
C LYS A 31 8.43 1.23 -3.82
N VAL A 32 9.16 2.19 -4.39
CA VAL A 32 10.33 2.80 -3.71
C VAL A 32 9.91 3.50 -2.42
N HIS A 33 8.79 4.22 -2.42
CA HIS A 33 8.25 4.80 -1.18
C HIS A 33 7.84 3.73 -0.16
N ALA A 34 7.25 2.62 -0.62
CA ALA A 34 6.89 1.49 0.24
C ALA A 34 8.11 0.86 0.92
N VAL A 35 9.16 0.56 0.15
CA VAL A 35 10.43 0.04 0.70
C VAL A 35 11.03 1.01 1.72
N ARG A 36 11.02 2.32 1.44
CA ARG A 36 11.51 3.34 2.39
C ARG A 36 10.68 3.38 3.68
N ALA A 37 9.37 3.20 3.60
CA ALA A 37 8.52 3.13 4.78
C ALA A 37 8.84 1.89 5.63
N CYS A 38 8.99 0.72 4.99
CA CYS A 38 9.33 -0.54 5.67
C CYS A 38 10.70 -0.49 6.35
N ARG A 39 11.66 0.25 5.78
CA ARG A 39 13.02 0.39 6.31
C ARG A 39 13.10 1.04 7.70
N ARG A 40 12.03 1.71 8.16
CA ARG A 40 11.93 2.21 9.54
C ARG A 40 11.80 1.07 10.56
N TYR A 41 11.26 -0.06 10.14
CA TYR A 41 11.04 -1.25 10.96
C TYR A 41 12.06 -2.37 10.65
N LEU A 42 12.76 -2.25 9.52
CA LEU A 42 13.80 -3.17 9.03
C LEU A 42 15.09 -2.39 8.75
N PRO A 43 15.88 -2.04 9.79
CA PRO A 43 16.93 -1.00 9.70
C PRO A 43 18.19 -1.41 8.91
N SER A 44 18.34 -2.69 8.56
CA SER A 44 19.51 -3.22 7.84
C SER A 44 19.08 -4.21 6.75
N GLY A 45 20.00 -4.63 5.88
CA GLY A 45 19.73 -5.68 4.90
C GLY A 45 19.06 -5.22 3.60
N SER A 46 18.79 -6.21 2.76
CA SER A 46 18.14 -6.02 1.46
C SER A 46 16.64 -6.24 1.58
N ILE A 47 15.85 -5.26 1.14
CA ILE A 47 14.39 -5.33 1.13
C ILE A 47 13.91 -5.36 -0.32
N TYR A 48 13.10 -6.35 -0.66
CA TYR A 48 12.44 -6.45 -1.95
C TYR A 48 10.95 -6.74 -1.78
N LEU A 49 10.18 -6.41 -2.82
CA LEU A 49 8.74 -6.62 -2.88
C LEU A 49 8.44 -7.68 -3.92
N GLU A 50 8.01 -8.85 -3.47
CA GLU A 50 7.60 -9.95 -4.32
C GLU A 50 6.11 -9.87 -4.60
N ALA A 51 5.69 -10.00 -5.86
CA ALA A 51 4.28 -9.82 -6.22
C ALA A 51 3.47 -11.07 -5.85
N GLU A 52 2.44 -10.89 -5.01
CA GLU A 52 1.51 -11.96 -4.62
C GLU A 52 0.17 -11.83 -5.37
N GLY A 53 -0.19 -10.61 -5.77
CA GLY A 53 -1.46 -10.35 -6.45
C GLY A 53 -1.58 -8.92 -6.98
N HIS A 54 -2.80 -8.50 -7.29
CA HIS A 54 -3.07 -7.18 -7.86
C HIS A 54 -2.69 -6.06 -6.88
N TYR A 55 -1.51 -5.50 -7.10
CA TYR A 55 -0.86 -4.50 -6.25
C TYR A 55 -0.62 -4.93 -4.79
N ARG A 56 -0.64 -6.23 -4.51
CA ARG A 56 -0.23 -6.83 -3.23
C ARG A 56 1.15 -7.44 -3.37
N TYR A 57 2.00 -7.20 -2.38
CA TYR A 57 3.36 -7.71 -2.37
C TYR A 57 3.74 -8.26 -1.00
N LEU A 58 4.49 -9.36 -1.01
CA LEU A 58 5.22 -9.80 0.17
C LEU A 58 6.47 -8.93 0.33
N ILE A 59 6.76 -8.56 1.58
CA ILE A 59 7.98 -7.87 1.94
C ILE A 59 8.99 -8.95 2.30
N ILE A 60 10.04 -9.06 1.48
CA ILE A 60 11.11 -9.99 1.76
C ILE A 60 12.34 -9.22 2.22
N HIS A 61 12.89 -9.64 3.35
CA HIS A 61 14.03 -9.03 4.01
C HIS A 61 15.09 -10.09 4.25
N ASP A 62 16.26 -9.93 3.63
CA ASP A 62 17.38 -10.89 3.73
C ASP A 62 16.98 -12.37 3.49
N MET A 63 16.05 -12.58 2.54
CA MET A 63 15.44 -13.87 2.13
C MET A 63 14.27 -14.38 2.98
N ASP A 64 13.91 -13.66 4.06
CA ASP A 64 12.77 -14.02 4.91
C ASP A 64 11.54 -13.17 4.59
N GLU A 65 10.37 -13.81 4.52
CA GLU A 65 9.09 -13.10 4.44
C GLU A 65 8.81 -12.40 5.78
N CYS A 66 8.68 -11.07 5.71
CA CYS A 66 8.65 -10.20 6.88
C CYS A 66 7.43 -9.28 6.88
N GLY A 67 6.37 -9.64 6.17
CA GLY A 67 5.11 -8.89 6.12
C GLY A 67 4.60 -8.69 4.69
N GLU A 68 3.60 -7.82 4.56
CA GLU A 68 2.97 -7.53 3.27
C GLU A 68 2.79 -6.03 3.04
N VAL A 69 2.71 -5.64 1.77
CA VAL A 69 2.37 -4.29 1.34
C VAL A 69 1.26 -4.32 0.29
N GLN A 70 0.27 -3.44 0.46
CA GLN A 70 -0.77 -3.17 -0.53
C GLN A 70 -0.57 -1.76 -1.09
N LEU A 71 -0.55 -1.64 -2.40
CA LEU A 71 -0.46 -0.36 -3.10
C LEU A 71 -1.79 -0.05 -3.80
N THR A 72 -2.43 1.06 -3.44
CA THR A 72 -3.68 1.51 -4.04
C THR A 72 -3.47 2.84 -4.72
N CYS A 73 -3.72 2.92 -6.04
CA CYS A 73 -3.71 4.17 -6.78
C CYS A 73 -5.10 4.81 -6.69
N PHE A 74 -5.21 6.00 -6.10
CA PHE A 74 -6.49 6.71 -5.96
C PHE A 74 -6.84 7.57 -7.16
N THR A 75 -5.82 8.02 -7.90
CA THR A 75 -6.01 8.98 -8.98
C THR A 75 -4.95 8.74 -10.07
N ALA A 76 -5.24 7.86 -11.04
CA ALA A 76 -4.95 8.32 -12.39
C ALA A 76 -5.95 9.45 -12.63
N ARG A 77 -5.54 10.67 -12.98
CA ARG A 77 -6.51 11.59 -13.59
C ARG A 77 -6.89 10.98 -14.94
N PRO A 78 -8.15 10.61 -15.17
CA PRO A 78 -8.86 11.08 -16.33
C PRO A 78 -9.94 12.04 -15.82
N GLY A 79 -10.25 13.11 -16.56
CA GLY A 79 -11.27 14.07 -16.13
C GLY A 79 -12.58 13.36 -15.75
N GLY A 80 -13.06 13.58 -14.51
CA GLY A 80 -14.35 13.04 -14.05
C GLY A 80 -14.49 13.09 -12.52
N PRO A 81 -15.67 13.44 -11.98
CA PRO A 81 -15.86 13.68 -10.56
C PRO A 81 -15.80 12.39 -9.73
N SER A 82 -15.14 12.51 -8.59
CA SER A 82 -14.95 11.49 -7.57
C SER A 82 -16.29 10.95 -7.06
N GLN A 83 -16.58 9.68 -7.32
CA GLN A 83 -17.65 8.97 -6.63
C GLN A 83 -17.14 8.53 -5.25
N ARG A 84 -17.62 9.22 -4.21
CA ARG A 84 -17.60 8.73 -2.83
C ARG A 84 -18.57 7.54 -2.69
N PRO A 85 -18.34 6.63 -1.72
CA PRO A 85 -19.17 5.44 -1.53
C PRO A 85 -20.55 5.85 -1.03
N GLN A 86 -21.60 5.48 -1.75
CA GLN A 86 -22.99 5.66 -1.31
C GLN A 86 -23.33 4.49 -0.38
N ILE A 87 -23.30 4.75 0.94
CA ILE A 87 -23.89 3.87 1.94
C ILE A 87 -25.40 3.91 1.69
N GLN A 88 -25.99 2.81 1.22
CA GLN A 88 -27.44 2.65 1.16
C GLN A 88 -27.94 2.35 2.58
N GLU A 89 -28.43 3.38 3.27
CA GLU A 89 -29.43 3.18 4.31
C GLU A 89 -30.71 2.71 3.62
N SER A 90 -31.02 1.42 3.75
CA SER A 90 -32.34 0.90 3.41
C SER A 90 -33.20 0.93 4.66
N GLU A 91 -33.96 2.01 4.82
CA GLU A 91 -35.20 1.98 5.59
C GLU A 91 -36.14 0.98 4.91
N ALA A 92 -36.37 -0.16 5.56
CA ALA A 92 -37.52 -1.01 5.28
C ALA A 92 -38.51 -0.88 6.44
N LEU A 93 -39.33 0.17 6.35
CA LEU A 93 -40.63 0.22 7.01
C LEU A 93 -41.60 -0.68 6.24
N ARG A 94 -42.07 -1.75 6.88
CA ARG A 94 -43.45 -2.25 6.79
C ARG A 94 -43.74 -3.25 7.90
#